data_AF-A0A0N1NZI8-F1
#
_entry.id   AF-A0A0N1NZI8-F1
#
_cell.length_a   1.000
_cell.length_b   1.000
_cell.length_c   1.000
_cell.angle_alpha   90.00
_cell.angle_beta   90.00
_cell.angle_gamma   90.00
#
_symmetry.space_group_name_H-M   'P 1'
#
loop_
_entity.id
_entity.type
_entity.pdbx_description
1 polymer ?
#
loop_
_entity_poly.entity_id
_entity_poly.type
_entity_poly.pdbx_seq_one_letter_code
_entity_poly.pdbx_strand_id
1 'polypeptide(L)'
;MPSMAKPRNDPSDVLKQIVTSSSDTDYVDQLIPSLREASYSNKTSRLLGVLSEFAAGREAEIERQCNTNHQEFVNSVNQLLRIREGTVNLTNEILDLNQSIQSSTEKLVDQKKALVESRGVRQNINEANQALQDCLEVLRLANQVQELLDKKQYYAALRALDELQSVHLRNVSHYKLSEIIQQSVPETQKKIANEVMKDLNTWLFRIREICQYLGELSFYHTDLRKQRQKERAEKTPYLNQFKLNSAIELVADESEEYDLLKNDDLEIDFTPLLEALHIHRSLDMMDTFKADYATNRKGQRDLILAESVTLMEEDLSSLHNMLENVAASPSWRERP
;
A
#
# COMPACT_ATOMS: atom_id res chain seq x y z
N MET A 1 -58.48 10.30 -119.00
CA MET A 1 -57.47 10.05 -120.06
C MET A 1 -56.31 9.27 -119.44
N PRO A 2 -55.92 8.13 -120.02
CA PRO A 2 -54.72 7.40 -119.62
C PRO A 2 -53.49 8.10 -120.20
N SER A 3 -52.36 8.08 -119.49
CA SER A 3 -51.07 8.46 -120.09
C SER A 3 -49.96 7.55 -119.58
N MET A 4 -49.27 6.98 -120.54
CA MET A 4 -48.25 5.96 -120.42
C MET A 4 -46.90 6.51 -119.93
N ALA A 5 -46.12 5.56 -119.40
CA ALA A 5 -44.66 5.45 -119.46
C ALA A 5 -43.80 6.23 -118.45
N LYS A 6 -43.08 5.46 -117.63
CA LYS A 6 -41.60 5.41 -117.67
C LYS A 6 -41.12 4.04 -117.14
N PRO A 7 -40.16 3.36 -117.79
CA PRO A 7 -39.52 2.20 -117.22
C PRO A 7 -38.56 2.71 -116.14
N ARG A 8 -38.84 2.41 -114.87
CA ARG A 8 -37.94 2.81 -113.80
C ARG A 8 -37.91 1.70 -112.78
N ASN A 9 -36.93 0.82 -112.97
CA ASN A 9 -36.16 0.25 -111.89
C ASN A 9 -34.83 -0.20 -112.51
N ASP A 10 -33.86 0.70 -112.49
CA ASP A 10 -32.46 0.36 -112.74
C ASP A 10 -32.06 -0.66 -111.64
N PRO A 11 -31.40 -1.81 -111.95
CA PRO A 11 -31.01 -2.80 -110.94
C PRO A 11 -30.25 -2.21 -109.73
N SER A 12 -29.61 -1.04 -109.91
CA SER A 12 -28.96 -0.26 -108.85
C SER A 12 -29.93 0.40 -107.85
N ASP A 13 -31.14 0.78 -108.26
CA ASP A 13 -32.14 1.37 -107.36
C ASP A 13 -32.81 0.30 -106.50
N VAL A 14 -33.05 -0.88 -107.08
CA VAL A 14 -33.55 -2.07 -106.37
C VAL A 14 -32.55 -2.51 -105.30
N LEU A 15 -31.26 -2.52 -105.63
CA LEU A 15 -30.20 -2.87 -104.68
C LEU A 15 -30.09 -1.90 -103.51
N LYS A 16 -30.22 -0.59 -103.74
CA LYS A 16 -30.23 0.40 -102.66
C LYS A 16 -31.41 0.20 -101.72
N GLN A 17 -32.58 -0.14 -102.28
CA GLN A 17 -33.81 -0.36 -101.52
C GLN A 17 -33.74 -1.63 -100.65
N ILE A 18 -33.13 -2.70 -101.19
CA ILE A 18 -32.81 -3.95 -100.47
C ILE A 18 -31.87 -3.69 -99.28
N VAL A 19 -30.84 -2.85 -99.45
CA VAL A 19 -29.84 -2.53 -98.41
C VAL A 19 -30.40 -1.65 -97.29
N THR A 20 -31.42 -0.85 -97.57
CA THR A 20 -32.15 -0.05 -96.57
C THR A 20 -33.29 -0.81 -95.89
N SER A 21 -33.55 -2.06 -96.28
CA SER A 21 -34.62 -2.86 -95.68
C SER A 21 -34.15 -3.40 -94.32
N SER A 22 -34.92 -3.08 -93.28
CA SER A 22 -34.55 -3.32 -91.87
C SER A 22 -34.99 -4.68 -91.32
N SER A 23 -35.58 -5.56 -92.14
CA SER A 23 -36.03 -6.91 -91.75
C SER A 23 -35.62 -7.97 -92.77
N ASP A 24 -35.20 -9.15 -92.29
CA ASP A 24 -34.76 -10.28 -93.12
C ASP A 24 -35.87 -10.82 -94.03
N THR A 25 -37.14 -10.64 -93.67
CA THR A 25 -38.31 -11.04 -94.47
C THR A 25 -38.56 -10.10 -95.65
N ASP A 26 -38.44 -8.79 -95.46
CA ASP A 26 -38.63 -7.80 -96.53
C ASP A 26 -37.52 -7.88 -97.58
N TYR A 27 -36.33 -8.33 -97.18
CA TYR A 27 -35.19 -8.62 -98.06
C TYR A 27 -35.53 -9.71 -99.08
N VAL A 28 -36.10 -10.84 -98.63
CA VAL A 28 -36.40 -12.00 -99.49
C VAL A 28 -37.57 -11.70 -100.44
N ASP A 29 -38.60 -11.00 -99.95
CA ASP A 29 -39.77 -10.64 -100.75
C ASP A 29 -39.46 -9.67 -101.89
N GLN A 30 -38.45 -8.82 -101.73
CA GLN A 30 -37.98 -7.91 -102.78
C GLN A 30 -36.99 -8.58 -103.75
N LEU A 31 -36.25 -9.61 -103.31
CA LEU A 31 -35.27 -10.32 -104.14
C LEU A 31 -35.92 -11.21 -105.21
N ILE A 32 -37.04 -11.85 -104.87
CA ILE A 32 -37.73 -12.85 -105.71
C ILE A 32 -38.29 -12.23 -107.02
N PRO A 33 -39.00 -11.09 -107.01
CA PRO A 33 -39.47 -10.43 -108.23
C PRO A 33 -38.33 -9.94 -109.13
N SER A 34 -37.25 -9.44 -108.55
CA SER A 34 -36.09 -8.90 -109.27
C SER A 34 -35.26 -9.99 -109.95
N LEU A 35 -35.13 -11.16 -109.32
CA LEU A 35 -34.55 -12.36 -109.95
C LEU A 35 -35.43 -12.87 -111.10
N ARG A 36 -36.74 -12.85 -110.91
CA ARG A 36 -37.71 -13.29 -111.92
C ARG A 36 -37.66 -12.38 -113.16
N GLU A 37 -37.64 -11.06 -112.97
CA GLU A 37 -37.56 -10.06 -114.05
C GLU A 37 -36.20 -10.09 -114.79
N ALA A 38 -35.10 -10.30 -114.07
CA ALA A 38 -33.77 -10.45 -114.66
C ALA A 38 -33.63 -11.71 -115.53
N SER A 39 -34.31 -12.80 -115.13
CA SER A 39 -34.34 -14.09 -115.85
C SER A 39 -35.08 -14.00 -117.19
N TYR A 40 -36.25 -13.35 -117.23
CA TYR A 40 -37.02 -13.20 -118.48
C TYR A 40 -36.38 -12.25 -119.50
N SER A 41 -35.51 -11.33 -119.06
CA SER A 41 -34.88 -10.31 -119.93
C SER A 41 -33.43 -10.64 -120.36
N ASN A 42 -32.90 -11.82 -120.06
CA ASN A 42 -31.49 -12.20 -120.30
C ASN A 42 -30.47 -11.18 -119.70
N LYS A 43 -30.84 -10.55 -118.57
CA LYS A 43 -30.04 -9.52 -117.85
C LYS A 43 -29.45 -10.04 -116.54
N THR A 44 -29.48 -11.35 -116.31
CA THR A 44 -28.92 -12.02 -115.12
C THR A 44 -27.43 -11.74 -114.94
N SER A 45 -26.65 -11.73 -116.03
CA SER A 45 -25.22 -11.38 -116.00
C SER A 45 -24.98 -9.95 -115.53
N ARG A 46 -25.87 -9.01 -115.89
CA ARG A 46 -25.81 -7.62 -115.46
C ARG A 46 -26.18 -7.45 -113.98
N LEU A 47 -27.20 -8.15 -113.50
CA LEU A 47 -27.57 -8.16 -112.08
C LEU A 47 -26.45 -8.78 -111.21
N LEU A 48 -25.86 -9.89 -111.65
CA LEU A 48 -24.71 -10.51 -111.00
C LEU A 48 -23.50 -9.55 -110.95
N GLY A 49 -23.27 -8.81 -112.05
CA GLY A 49 -22.25 -7.76 -112.12
C GLY A 49 -22.47 -6.66 -111.08
N VAL A 50 -23.68 -6.09 -111.01
CA VAL A 50 -24.00 -5.02 -110.04
C VAL A 50 -23.95 -5.54 -108.60
N LEU A 51 -24.39 -6.77 -108.32
CA LEU A 51 -24.27 -7.40 -107.01
C LEU A 51 -22.80 -7.65 -106.62
N SER A 52 -21.97 -8.10 -107.56
CA SER A 52 -20.53 -8.31 -107.32
C SER A 52 -19.79 -7.00 -107.09
N GLU A 53 -20.16 -5.93 -107.81
CA GLU A 53 -19.60 -4.59 -107.63
C GLU A 53 -20.06 -3.98 -106.30
N PHE A 54 -21.31 -4.23 -105.89
CA PHE A 54 -21.82 -3.82 -104.58
C PHE A 54 -21.14 -4.59 -103.42
N ALA A 55 -20.99 -5.90 -103.55
CA ALA A 55 -20.26 -6.72 -102.57
C ALA A 55 -18.80 -6.27 -102.46
N ALA A 56 -18.13 -6.04 -103.59
CA ALA A 56 -16.77 -5.51 -103.62
C ALA A 56 -16.69 -4.09 -103.01
N GLY A 57 -17.68 -3.24 -103.25
CA GLY A 57 -17.76 -1.90 -102.65
C GLY A 57 -17.99 -1.95 -101.14
N ARG A 58 -18.82 -2.87 -100.65
CA ARG A 58 -19.03 -3.10 -99.21
C ARG A 58 -17.80 -3.71 -98.54
N GLU A 59 -17.15 -4.66 -99.18
CA GLU A 59 -15.91 -5.25 -98.68
C GLU A 59 -14.82 -4.16 -98.58
N ALA A 60 -14.68 -3.31 -99.60
CA ALA A 60 -13.75 -2.19 -99.58
C ALA A 60 -14.11 -1.14 -98.50
N GLU A 61 -15.39 -0.91 -98.23
CA GLU A 61 -15.81 0.00 -97.16
C GLU A 61 -15.58 -0.58 -95.76
N ILE A 62 -15.84 -1.88 -95.57
CA ILE A 62 -15.50 -2.60 -94.34
C ILE A 62 -13.98 -2.57 -94.14
N GLU A 63 -13.20 -2.86 -95.17
CA GLU A 63 -11.74 -2.84 -95.12
C GLU A 63 -11.21 -1.45 -94.81
N ARG A 64 -11.82 -0.39 -95.37
CA ARG A 64 -11.49 1.00 -95.05
C ARG A 64 -11.83 1.34 -93.59
N GLN A 65 -13.02 1.00 -93.09
CA GLN A 65 -13.39 1.26 -91.70
C GLN A 65 -12.52 0.46 -90.73
N CYS A 66 -12.24 -0.81 -91.05
CA CYS A 66 -11.36 -1.66 -90.28
C CYS A 66 -9.96 -1.06 -90.25
N ASN A 67 -9.37 -0.69 -91.39
CA ASN A 67 -8.06 -0.05 -91.45
C ASN A 67 -8.01 1.32 -90.74
N THR A 68 -9.09 2.10 -90.78
CA THR A 68 -9.15 3.40 -90.10
C THR A 68 -9.19 3.24 -88.58
N ASN A 69 -9.94 2.25 -88.07
CA ASN A 69 -10.19 2.08 -86.63
C ASN A 69 -9.34 0.97 -85.96
N HIS A 70 -8.62 0.16 -86.73
CA HIS A 70 -7.83 -0.96 -86.23
C HIS A 70 -6.78 -0.49 -85.23
N GLN A 71 -6.08 0.60 -85.54
CA GLN A 71 -5.05 1.14 -84.65
C GLN A 71 -5.65 1.60 -83.31
N GLU A 72 -6.80 2.27 -83.32
CA GLU A 72 -7.48 2.70 -82.09
C GLU A 72 -8.00 1.52 -81.26
N PHE A 73 -8.53 0.49 -81.93
CA PHE A 73 -8.95 -0.75 -81.28
C PHE A 73 -7.77 -1.47 -80.63
N VAL A 74 -6.66 -1.64 -81.35
CA VAL A 74 -5.43 -2.25 -80.83
C VAL A 74 -4.87 -1.44 -79.66
N ASN A 75 -4.91 -0.11 -79.74
CA ASN A 75 -4.48 0.76 -78.64
C ASN A 75 -5.37 0.59 -77.40
N SER A 76 -6.70 0.51 -77.57
CA SER A 76 -7.66 0.31 -76.48
C SER A 76 -7.50 -1.05 -75.81
N VAL A 77 -7.27 -2.11 -76.60
CA VAL A 77 -6.98 -3.46 -76.08
C VAL A 77 -5.67 -3.46 -75.28
N ASN A 78 -4.62 -2.83 -75.79
CA ASN A 78 -3.34 -2.70 -75.07
C ASN A 78 -3.49 -1.90 -73.76
N GLN A 79 -4.31 -0.85 -73.75
CA GLN A 79 -4.61 -0.10 -72.52
C GLN A 79 -5.35 -0.97 -71.49
N LEU A 80 -6.35 -1.74 -71.92
CA LEU A 80 -7.05 -2.70 -71.05
C LEU A 80 -6.11 -3.76 -70.47
N LEU A 81 -5.18 -4.28 -71.27
CA LEU A 81 -4.16 -5.22 -70.80
C LEU A 81 -3.25 -4.60 -69.75
N ARG A 82 -2.79 -3.35 -69.96
CA ARG A 82 -1.98 -2.61 -68.98
C ARG A 82 -2.74 -2.31 -67.70
N ILE A 83 -4.01 -1.91 -67.79
CA ILE A 83 -4.86 -1.68 -66.61
C ILE A 83 -5.08 -2.98 -65.84
N ARG A 84 -5.29 -4.09 -66.55
CA ARG A 84 -5.43 -5.41 -65.93
C ARG A 84 -4.14 -5.78 -65.19
N GLU A 85 -2.98 -5.64 -65.82
CA GLU A 85 -1.68 -5.90 -65.19
C GLU A 85 -1.47 -5.00 -63.96
N GLY A 86 -1.73 -3.70 -64.09
CA GLY A 86 -1.65 -2.75 -62.98
C GLY A 86 -2.60 -3.09 -61.82
N THR A 87 -3.82 -3.53 -62.12
CA THR A 87 -4.79 -3.98 -61.11
C THR A 87 -4.27 -5.22 -60.39
N VAL A 88 -3.74 -6.21 -61.11
CA VAL A 88 -3.18 -7.42 -60.48
C VAL A 88 -2.00 -7.05 -59.57
N ASN A 89 -1.08 -6.21 -60.04
CA ASN A 89 0.07 -5.78 -59.25
C ASN A 89 -0.37 -5.03 -57.98
N LEU A 90 -1.32 -4.09 -58.09
CA LEU A 90 -1.87 -3.38 -56.94
C LEU A 90 -2.56 -4.34 -55.96
N THR A 91 -3.27 -5.35 -56.47
CA THR A 91 -3.91 -6.35 -55.61
C THR A 91 -2.88 -7.15 -54.83
N ASN A 92 -1.75 -7.51 -55.46
CA ASN A 92 -0.65 -8.19 -54.80
C ASN A 92 0.01 -7.30 -53.74
N GLU A 93 0.30 -6.03 -54.04
CA GLU A 93 0.85 -5.08 -53.06
C GLU A 93 -0.09 -4.89 -51.85
N ILE A 94 -1.40 -4.83 -52.07
CA ILE A 94 -2.39 -4.74 -50.98
C ILE A 94 -2.36 -6.01 -50.12
N LEU A 95 -2.26 -7.19 -50.74
CA LEU A 95 -2.16 -8.46 -50.00
C LEU A 95 -0.86 -8.53 -49.18
N ASP A 96 0.28 -8.16 -49.77
CA ASP A 96 1.57 -8.15 -49.09
C ASP A 96 1.60 -7.14 -47.92
N LEU A 97 1.00 -5.96 -48.13
CA LEU A 97 0.85 -4.97 -47.07
C LEU A 97 -0.08 -5.47 -45.95
N ASN A 98 -1.21 -6.09 -46.29
CA ASN A 98 -2.13 -6.65 -45.30
C ASN A 98 -1.46 -7.75 -44.47
N GLN A 99 -0.70 -8.63 -45.11
CA GLN A 99 0.08 -9.67 -44.42
C GLN A 99 1.16 -9.07 -43.51
N SER A 100 1.84 -8.01 -43.97
CA SER A 100 2.84 -7.29 -43.18
C SER A 100 2.23 -6.56 -41.98
N ILE A 101 1.05 -5.95 -42.16
CA ILE A 101 0.30 -5.30 -41.08
C ILE A 101 -0.17 -6.33 -40.06
N GLN A 102 -0.73 -7.46 -40.51
CA GLN A 102 -1.19 -8.53 -39.60
C GLN A 102 -0.03 -9.08 -38.76
N SER A 103 1.09 -9.44 -39.39
CA SER A 103 2.26 -9.95 -38.66
C SER A 103 2.87 -8.92 -37.71
N SER A 104 2.89 -7.64 -38.08
CA SER A 104 3.34 -6.56 -37.20
C SER A 104 2.38 -6.32 -36.03
N THR A 105 1.08 -6.43 -36.28
CA THR A 105 0.03 -6.29 -35.26
C THR A 105 0.08 -7.44 -34.27
N GLU A 106 0.28 -8.67 -34.73
CA GLU A 106 0.41 -9.85 -33.87
C GLU A 106 1.62 -9.71 -32.92
N LYS A 107 2.79 -9.34 -33.46
CA LYS A 107 3.98 -9.03 -32.64
C LYS A 107 3.72 -7.93 -31.62
N LEU A 108 3.00 -6.87 -32.01
CA LEU A 108 2.67 -5.76 -31.10
C LEU A 108 1.72 -6.21 -29.99
N VAL A 109 0.74 -7.06 -30.30
CA VAL A 109 -0.18 -7.64 -29.31
C VAL A 109 0.60 -8.46 -28.28
N ASP A 110 1.54 -9.29 -28.73
CA ASP A 110 2.36 -10.10 -27.83
C ASP A 110 3.26 -9.24 -26.94
N GLN A 111 3.92 -8.22 -27.49
CA GLN A 111 4.68 -7.25 -26.71
C GLN A 111 3.81 -6.51 -25.69
N LYS A 112 2.57 -6.15 -26.05
CA LYS A 112 1.63 -5.50 -25.14
C LYS A 112 1.19 -6.43 -24.02
N LYS A 113 0.92 -7.72 -24.31
CA LYS A 113 0.62 -8.72 -23.27
C LYS A 113 1.77 -8.85 -22.28
N ALA A 114 3.00 -9.03 -22.77
CA ALA A 114 4.20 -9.10 -21.93
C ALA A 114 4.38 -7.83 -21.07
N LEU A 115 4.08 -6.65 -21.62
CA LEU A 115 4.13 -5.39 -20.88
C LEU A 115 3.09 -5.32 -19.75
N VAL A 116 1.87 -5.80 -19.99
CA VAL A 116 0.81 -5.84 -18.97
C VAL A 116 1.19 -6.82 -17.85
N GLU A 117 1.69 -8.00 -18.19
CA GLU A 117 2.20 -8.97 -17.20
C GLU A 117 3.35 -8.38 -16.38
N SER A 118 4.32 -7.73 -17.03
CA SER A 118 5.43 -7.04 -16.34
C SER A 118 4.93 -5.94 -15.40
N ARG A 119 3.90 -5.18 -15.78
CA ARG A 119 3.27 -4.19 -14.91
C ARG A 119 2.58 -4.83 -13.70
N GLY A 120 1.90 -5.96 -13.88
CA GLY A 120 1.30 -6.73 -12.79
C GLY A 120 2.36 -7.22 -11.80
N VAL A 121 3.45 -7.80 -12.32
CA VAL A 121 4.58 -8.22 -11.48
C VAL A 121 5.19 -7.03 -10.72
N ARG A 122 5.39 -5.88 -11.38
CA ARG A 122 5.88 -4.66 -10.72
C ARG A 122 4.95 -4.17 -9.62
N GLN A 123 3.64 -4.23 -9.84
CA GLN A 123 2.65 -3.85 -8.82
C GLN A 123 2.74 -4.80 -7.61
N ASN A 124 2.77 -6.11 -7.85
CA ASN A 124 2.93 -7.10 -6.78
C ASN A 124 4.25 -6.89 -5.99
N ILE A 125 5.35 -6.54 -6.68
CA ILE A 125 6.62 -6.22 -6.04
C ILE A 125 6.49 -4.96 -5.18
N ASN A 126 5.80 -3.92 -5.65
CA ASN A 126 5.59 -2.70 -4.87
C ASN A 126 4.72 -2.95 -3.64
N GLU A 127 3.65 -3.73 -3.78
CA GLU A 127 2.79 -4.13 -2.65
C GLU A 127 3.56 -4.97 -1.62
N ALA A 128 4.38 -5.91 -2.09
CA ALA A 128 5.26 -6.69 -1.22
C ALA A 128 6.31 -5.82 -0.52
N ASN A 129 6.91 -4.85 -1.21
CA ASN A 129 7.86 -3.91 -0.62
C ASN A 129 7.19 -3.04 0.45
N GLN A 130 5.98 -2.54 0.21
CA GLN A 130 5.26 -1.76 1.21
C GLN A 130 4.97 -2.61 2.46
N ALA A 131 4.46 -3.83 2.26
CA ALA A 131 4.21 -4.76 3.36
C ALA A 131 5.47 -5.08 4.18
N LEU A 132 6.61 -5.30 3.49
CA LEU A 132 7.89 -5.53 4.16
C LEU A 132 8.37 -4.30 4.93
N GLN A 133 8.18 -3.10 4.38
CA GLN A 133 8.54 -1.85 5.05
C GLN A 133 7.72 -1.65 6.32
N ASP A 134 6.41 -1.89 6.27
CA ASP A 134 5.53 -1.80 7.44
C ASP A 134 5.92 -2.84 8.51
N CYS A 135 6.27 -4.07 8.10
CA CYS A 135 6.78 -5.10 9.01
C CYS A 135 8.12 -4.70 9.64
N LEU A 136 8.99 -4.03 8.90
CA LEU A 136 10.29 -3.57 9.39
C LEU A 136 10.13 -2.46 10.42
N GLU A 137 9.20 -1.53 10.22
CA GLU A 137 8.89 -0.49 11.22
C GLU A 137 8.41 -1.10 12.54
N VAL A 138 7.49 -2.08 12.47
CA VAL A 138 7.02 -2.84 13.63
C VAL A 138 8.19 -3.51 14.36
N LEU A 139 9.09 -4.17 13.64
CA LEU A 139 10.27 -4.81 14.23
C LEU A 139 11.25 -3.80 14.83
N ARG A 140 11.41 -2.62 14.21
CA ARG A 140 12.26 -1.56 14.74
C ARG A 140 11.73 -1.02 16.06
N LEU A 141 10.42 -0.82 16.16
CA LEU A 141 9.77 -0.42 17.41
C LEU A 141 9.88 -1.51 18.48
N ALA A 142 9.72 -2.79 18.12
CA ALA A 142 9.93 -3.89 19.04
C ALA A 142 11.38 -3.94 19.58
N ASN A 143 12.37 -3.72 18.71
CA ASN A 143 13.77 -3.57 19.13
C ASN A 143 13.98 -2.35 20.04
N GLN A 144 13.34 -1.22 19.72
CA GLN A 144 13.41 -0.02 20.56
C GLN A 144 12.83 -0.28 21.96
N VAL A 145 11.73 -1.03 22.08
CA VAL A 145 11.19 -1.44 23.39
C VAL A 145 12.26 -2.24 24.16
N GLN A 146 12.92 -3.21 23.52
CA GLN A 146 13.97 -3.98 24.18
C GLN A 146 15.18 -3.11 24.61
N GLU A 147 15.60 -2.15 23.78
CA GLU A 147 16.66 -1.19 24.15
C GLU A 147 16.25 -0.29 25.33
N LEU A 148 14.98 0.12 25.42
CA LEU A 148 14.47 0.90 26.54
C LEU A 148 14.43 0.09 27.84
N LEU A 149 14.17 -1.22 27.75
CA LEU A 149 14.29 -2.14 28.89
C LEU A 149 15.72 -2.26 29.37
N ASP A 150 16.69 -2.37 28.46
CA ASP A 150 18.10 -2.45 28.82
C ASP A 150 18.60 -1.15 29.48
N LYS A 151 18.02 0.00 29.11
CA LYS A 151 18.27 1.31 29.74
C LYS A 151 17.50 1.54 31.05
N LYS A 152 16.72 0.56 31.53
CA LYS A 152 15.84 0.66 32.71
C LYS A 152 14.79 1.78 32.63
N GLN A 153 14.39 2.19 31.42
CA GLN A 153 13.33 3.19 31.24
C GLN A 153 11.99 2.48 31.09
N TYR A 154 11.48 1.92 32.18
CA TYR A 154 10.35 0.99 32.15
C TYR A 154 9.05 1.65 31.68
N TYR A 155 8.77 2.88 32.12
CA TYR A 155 7.59 3.63 31.66
C TYR A 155 7.64 3.94 30.16
N ALA A 156 8.80 4.37 29.65
CA ALA A 156 8.97 4.65 28.22
C ALA A 156 8.82 3.37 27.38
N ALA A 157 9.36 2.25 27.87
CA ALA A 157 9.22 0.94 27.24
C ALA A 157 7.75 0.49 27.16
N LEU A 158 7.00 0.66 28.26
CA LEU A 158 5.57 0.31 28.29
C LEU A 158 4.75 1.19 27.34
N ARG A 159 5.05 2.49 27.27
CA ARG A 159 4.40 3.41 26.33
C ARG A 159 4.69 3.08 24.87
N ALA A 160 5.94 2.76 24.54
CA ALA A 160 6.32 2.32 23.21
C ALA A 160 5.66 0.99 22.83
N LEU A 161 5.45 0.09 23.80
CA LEU A 161 4.72 -1.16 23.61
C LEU A 161 3.22 -0.93 23.34
N ASP A 162 2.60 0.05 24.03
CA ASP A 162 1.21 0.44 23.80
C ASP A 162 1.02 1.15 22.43
N GLU A 163 1.98 1.99 22.03
CA GLU A 163 2.02 2.60 20.69
C GLU A 163 2.14 1.53 19.58
N LEU A 164 3.02 0.53 19.79
CA LEU A 164 3.16 -0.62 18.91
C LEU A 164 1.82 -1.36 18.74
N GLN A 165 1.11 -1.59 19.85
CA GLN A 165 -0.18 -2.29 19.87
C GLN A 165 -1.32 -1.50 19.22
N SER A 166 -1.41 -0.20 19.49
CA SER A 166 -2.54 0.64 19.07
C SER A 166 -2.43 1.13 17.61
N VAL A 167 -1.23 1.51 17.16
CA VAL A 167 -1.02 2.13 15.84
C VAL A 167 -0.54 1.10 14.81
N HIS A 168 0.54 0.39 15.12
CA HIS A 168 1.25 -0.39 14.11
C HIS A 168 0.71 -1.82 13.95
N LEU A 169 0.23 -2.46 15.02
CA LEU A 169 -0.38 -3.79 14.93
C LEU A 169 -1.72 -3.78 14.18
N ARG A 170 -2.48 -2.68 14.21
CA ARG A 170 -3.74 -2.58 13.49
C ARG A 170 -3.51 -2.62 11.97
N ASN A 171 -2.45 -1.98 11.49
CA ASN A 171 -2.10 -1.89 10.07
C ASN A 171 -1.54 -3.21 9.53
N VAL A 172 -0.87 -4.01 10.37
CA VAL A 172 -0.16 -5.24 9.96
C VAL A 172 -0.94 -6.51 10.34
N SER A 173 -2.19 -6.38 10.79
CA SER A 173 -3.03 -7.46 11.34
C SER A 173 -3.25 -8.69 10.44
N HIS A 174 -2.98 -8.59 9.14
CA HIS A 174 -3.09 -9.70 8.19
C HIS A 174 -1.86 -10.62 8.16
N TYR A 175 -0.74 -10.20 8.74
CA TYR A 175 0.52 -10.93 8.66
C TYR A 175 0.79 -11.76 9.92
N LYS A 176 1.40 -12.93 9.74
CA LYS A 176 1.76 -13.81 10.86
C LYS A 176 2.68 -13.14 11.90
N LEU A 177 3.44 -12.13 11.49
CA LEU A 177 4.26 -11.31 12.38
C LEU A 177 3.42 -10.61 13.47
N SER A 178 2.24 -10.08 13.12
CA SER A 178 1.39 -9.40 14.11
C SER A 178 0.89 -10.36 15.18
N GLU A 179 0.59 -11.60 14.81
CA GLU A 179 0.16 -12.65 15.74
C GLU A 179 1.28 -12.98 16.74
N ILE A 180 2.51 -13.15 16.26
CA ILE A 180 3.68 -13.41 17.11
C ILE A 180 3.92 -12.25 18.08
N ILE A 181 3.87 -11.01 17.59
CA ILE A 181 4.10 -9.84 18.43
C ILE A 181 2.98 -9.67 19.45
N GLN A 182 1.73 -9.86 19.05
CA GLN A 182 0.58 -9.77 19.96
C GLN A 182 0.65 -10.80 21.09
N GLN A 183 1.16 -12.02 20.82
CA GLN A 183 1.44 -13.01 21.84
C GLN A 183 2.59 -12.60 22.77
N SER A 184 3.61 -11.91 22.24
CA SER A 184 4.78 -11.46 23.02
C SER A 184 4.54 -10.21 23.88
N VAL A 185 3.53 -9.39 23.57
CA VAL A 185 3.16 -8.19 24.35
C VAL A 185 2.90 -8.50 25.83
N PRO A 186 1.99 -9.42 26.20
CA PRO A 186 1.72 -9.73 27.60
C PRO A 186 2.93 -10.35 28.31
N GLU A 187 3.77 -11.12 27.61
CA GLU A 187 5.02 -11.65 28.17
C GLU A 187 6.00 -10.53 28.50
N THR A 188 6.12 -9.55 27.60
CA THR A 188 6.97 -8.36 27.80
C THR A 188 6.46 -7.49 28.94
N GLN A 189 5.14 -7.29 29.05
CA GLN A 189 4.52 -6.57 30.18
C GLN A 189 4.81 -7.26 31.52
N LYS A 190 4.68 -8.59 31.59
CA LYS A 190 5.04 -9.35 32.80
C LYS A 190 6.53 -9.24 33.13
N LYS A 191 7.40 -9.29 32.11
CA LYS A 191 8.84 -9.10 32.28
C LYS A 191 9.17 -7.72 32.86
N ILE A 192 8.53 -6.66 32.36
CA ILE A 192 8.64 -5.30 32.91
C ILE A 192 8.21 -5.27 34.37
N ALA A 193 7.03 -5.81 34.68
CA ALA A 193 6.52 -5.82 36.05
C ALA A 193 7.49 -6.53 37.03
N ASN A 194 8.07 -7.66 36.62
CA ASN A 194 9.05 -8.40 37.42
C ASN A 194 10.36 -7.62 37.63
N GLU A 195 10.92 -6.99 36.59
CA GLU A 195 12.15 -6.20 36.73
C GLU A 195 11.94 -4.94 37.58
N VAL A 196 10.80 -4.26 37.40
CA VAL A 196 10.41 -3.11 38.24
C VAL A 196 10.26 -3.53 39.71
N MET A 197 9.65 -4.69 39.96
CA MET A 197 9.50 -5.21 41.33
C MET A 197 10.85 -5.62 41.94
N LYS A 198 11.78 -6.13 41.13
CA LYS A 198 13.15 -6.43 41.54
C LYS A 198 13.92 -5.17 41.90
N ASP A 199 13.86 -4.13 41.05
CA ASP A 199 14.48 -2.84 41.33
C ASP A 199 13.88 -2.20 42.61
N LEU A 200 12.56 -2.30 42.81
CA LEU A 200 11.91 -1.90 44.07
C LEU A 200 12.43 -2.70 45.27
N ASN A 201 12.57 -4.02 45.16
CA ASN A 201 13.08 -4.86 46.25
C ASN A 201 14.54 -4.52 46.59
N THR A 202 15.38 -4.24 45.59
CA THR A 202 16.75 -3.76 45.79
C THR A 202 16.76 -2.39 46.48
N TRP A 203 15.88 -1.49 46.09
CA TRP A 203 15.72 -0.20 46.75
C TRP A 203 15.23 -0.34 48.20
N LEU A 204 14.26 -1.21 48.47
CA LEU A 204 13.78 -1.52 49.82
C LEU A 204 14.88 -2.10 50.71
N PHE A 205 15.80 -2.88 50.14
CA PHE A 205 16.98 -3.36 50.86
C PHE A 205 17.94 -2.22 51.19
N ARG A 206 18.24 -1.34 50.23
CA ARG A 206 19.14 -0.20 50.43
C ARG A 206 18.56 0.81 51.43
N ILE A 207 17.26 1.04 51.39
CA ILE A 207 16.56 1.88 52.37
C ILE A 207 16.65 1.29 53.77
N ARG A 208 16.67 -0.03 53.94
CA ARG A 208 16.84 -0.62 55.27
C ARG A 208 18.15 -0.17 55.93
N GLU A 209 19.25 -0.15 55.18
CA GLU A 209 20.56 0.30 55.68
C GLU A 209 20.52 1.80 56.03
N ILE A 210 19.90 2.61 55.17
CA ILE A 210 19.74 4.04 55.38
C ILE A 210 18.80 4.33 56.57
N CYS A 211 17.76 3.52 56.76
CA CYS A 211 16.84 3.65 57.88
C CYS A 211 17.61 3.55 59.20
N GLN A 212 18.52 2.59 59.37
CA GLN A 212 19.29 2.51 60.62
C GLN A 212 20.01 3.83 60.94
N TYR A 213 20.69 4.41 59.94
CA TYR A 213 21.32 5.72 60.06
C TYR A 213 20.33 6.87 60.32
N LEU A 214 19.17 6.85 59.64
CA LEU A 214 18.07 7.79 59.88
C LEU A 214 17.56 7.70 61.33
N GLY A 215 17.57 6.52 61.93
CA GLY A 215 17.17 6.27 63.31
C GLY A 215 18.14 6.90 64.31
N GLU A 216 19.43 6.70 64.09
CA GLU A 216 20.51 7.34 64.86
C GLU A 216 20.39 8.87 64.77
N LEU A 217 20.25 9.41 63.55
CA LEU A 217 20.06 10.84 63.30
C LEU A 217 18.79 11.36 63.99
N SER A 218 17.69 10.62 63.91
CA SER A 218 16.43 10.96 64.57
C SER A 218 16.58 11.01 66.09
N PHE A 219 17.30 10.06 66.69
CA PHE A 219 17.57 10.07 68.13
C PHE A 219 18.50 11.20 68.53
N TYR A 220 19.55 11.48 67.75
CA TYR A 220 20.46 12.59 67.98
C TYR A 220 19.72 13.94 68.00
N HIS A 221 18.90 14.21 66.98
CA HIS A 221 18.09 15.43 66.95
C HIS A 221 17.02 15.45 68.03
N THR A 222 16.43 14.31 68.38
CA THR A 222 15.47 14.22 69.49
C THR A 222 16.13 14.52 70.84
N ASP A 223 17.37 14.09 71.05
CA ASP A 223 18.11 14.41 72.28
C ASP A 223 18.50 15.89 72.32
N LEU A 224 18.94 16.47 71.20
CA LEU A 224 19.16 17.92 71.10
C LEU A 224 17.88 18.70 71.43
N ARG A 225 16.73 18.28 70.89
CA ARG A 225 15.41 18.88 71.22
C ARG A 225 15.11 18.81 72.71
N LYS A 226 15.37 17.67 73.34
CA LYS A 226 15.20 17.46 74.77
C LYS A 226 16.13 18.34 75.62
N GLN A 227 17.38 18.51 75.20
CA GLN A 227 18.34 19.41 75.85
C GLN A 227 17.88 20.87 75.75
N ARG A 228 17.50 21.33 74.55
CA ARG A 228 16.92 22.68 74.32
C ARG A 228 15.68 22.92 75.17
N GLN A 229 14.78 21.94 75.25
CA GLN A 229 13.58 22.05 76.08
C GLN A 229 13.92 22.16 77.56
N LYS A 230 14.93 21.42 78.04
CA LYS A 230 15.40 21.50 79.43
C LYS A 230 15.98 22.88 79.75
N GLU A 231 16.82 23.43 78.88
CA GLU A 231 17.34 24.79 79.04
C GLU A 231 16.23 25.85 79.03
N ARG A 232 15.20 25.68 78.17
CA ARG A 232 14.02 26.54 78.14
C ARG A 232 13.20 26.44 79.43
N ALA A 233 13.04 25.24 79.98
CA ALA A 233 12.33 24.99 81.22
C ALA A 233 13.07 25.56 82.45
N GLU A 234 14.39 25.56 82.44
CA GLU A 234 15.22 26.19 83.48
C GLU A 234 15.10 27.73 83.44
N LYS A 235 15.01 28.33 82.24
CA LYS A 235 14.84 29.78 82.06
C LYS A 235 13.41 30.26 82.36
N THR A 236 12.40 29.43 82.10
CA THR A 236 10.97 29.79 82.29
C THR A 236 10.23 28.67 83.03
N PRO A 237 9.88 28.85 84.32
CA PRO A 237 9.27 27.79 85.13
C PRO A 237 7.88 27.35 84.63
N TYR A 238 7.17 28.18 83.86
CA TYR A 238 5.91 27.81 83.18
C TYR A 238 6.12 26.74 82.09
N LEU A 239 7.27 26.72 81.42
CA LEU A 239 7.57 25.76 80.35
C LEU A 239 7.88 24.36 80.88
N ASN A 240 8.20 24.23 82.17
CA ASN A 240 8.48 22.94 82.83
C ASN A 240 7.25 22.02 82.91
N GLN A 241 6.04 22.56 82.76
CA GLN A 241 4.81 21.77 82.80
C GLN A 241 4.52 21.03 81.48
N PHE A 242 5.23 21.38 80.40
CA PHE A 242 5.01 20.80 79.09
C PHE A 242 6.07 19.75 78.79
N LYS A 243 5.62 18.58 78.31
CA LYS A 243 6.49 17.48 77.89
C LYS A 243 6.97 17.68 76.44
N LEU A 244 7.95 16.89 76.02
CA LEU A 244 8.38 16.77 74.62
C LEU A 244 7.17 16.41 73.72
N ASN A 245 7.07 16.98 72.53
CA ASN A 245 5.93 16.87 71.59
C ASN A 245 4.64 17.58 72.05
N SER A 246 4.71 18.46 73.04
CA SER A 246 3.59 19.36 73.34
C SER A 246 3.45 20.41 72.24
N ALA A 247 2.23 20.87 71.96
CA ALA A 247 1.98 21.93 70.98
C ALA A 247 2.84 23.18 71.23
N ILE A 248 3.10 23.52 72.50
CA ILE A 248 3.95 24.66 72.85
C ILE A 248 5.44 24.42 72.59
N GLU A 249 5.89 23.16 72.68
CA GLU A 249 7.28 22.79 72.40
C GLU A 249 7.54 22.80 70.89
N LEU A 250 6.60 22.26 70.10
CA LEU A 250 6.66 22.26 68.63
C LEU A 250 6.73 23.68 68.05
N VAL A 251 5.86 24.59 68.51
CA VAL A 251 5.89 26.00 68.07
C VAL A 251 7.20 26.69 68.49
N ALA A 252 7.74 26.35 69.64
CA ALA A 252 8.99 26.93 70.13
C ALA A 252 10.25 26.32 69.48
N ASP A 253 10.14 25.22 68.74
CA ASP A 253 11.23 24.54 68.02
C ASP A 253 11.12 24.73 66.49
N GLU A 254 10.11 25.46 65.99
CA GLU A 254 9.83 25.70 64.56
C GLU A 254 11.01 26.37 63.82
N SER A 255 11.79 27.21 64.50
CA SER A 255 12.97 27.86 63.92
C SER A 255 14.16 26.93 63.70
N GLU A 256 14.14 25.73 64.28
CA GLU A 256 15.21 24.73 64.20
C GLU A 256 14.72 23.40 63.59
N GLU A 257 13.66 23.48 62.76
CA GLU A 257 13.12 22.31 62.05
C GLU A 257 14.18 21.72 61.09
N TYR A 258 14.49 20.44 61.29
CA TYR A 258 15.49 19.70 60.55
C TYR A 258 14.79 18.60 59.74
N ASP A 259 14.87 18.65 58.41
CA ASP A 259 14.25 17.65 57.53
C ASP A 259 15.10 16.38 57.49
N LEU A 260 14.76 15.41 58.32
CA LEU A 260 15.46 14.12 58.41
C LEU A 260 15.57 13.38 57.05
N LEU A 261 14.69 13.65 56.09
CA LEU A 261 14.65 12.96 54.79
C LEU A 261 15.48 13.64 53.69
N LYS A 262 15.84 14.91 53.88
CA LYS A 262 16.61 15.72 52.92
C LYS A 262 17.60 16.63 53.64
N ASN A 263 18.83 16.15 53.74
CA ASN A 263 19.96 16.88 54.32
C ASN A 263 21.18 16.81 53.40
N ASP A 264 22.20 17.63 53.66
CA ASP A 264 23.46 17.63 52.92
C ASP A 264 24.16 16.25 52.94
N ASP A 265 23.90 15.44 53.97
CA ASP A 265 24.48 14.11 54.18
C ASP A 265 23.57 12.95 53.70
N LEU A 266 22.27 13.18 53.51
CA LEU A 266 21.31 12.12 53.17
C LEU A 266 20.14 12.63 52.31
N GLU A 267 19.99 12.03 51.12
CA GLU A 267 18.83 12.22 50.25
C GLU A 267 18.20 10.87 49.90
N ILE A 268 16.92 10.68 50.27
CA ILE A 268 16.16 9.47 49.95
C ILE A 268 15.34 9.69 48.68
N ASP A 269 15.73 9.02 47.60
CA ASP A 269 14.98 9.03 46.35
C ASP A 269 13.84 8.01 46.36
N PHE A 270 12.59 8.48 46.23
CA PHE A 270 11.39 7.64 46.15
C PHE A 270 10.98 7.25 44.73
N THR A 271 11.77 7.64 43.71
CA THR A 271 11.49 7.34 42.30
C THR A 271 11.20 5.85 42.05
N PRO A 272 11.96 4.87 42.58
CA PRO A 272 11.69 3.45 42.32
C PRO A 272 10.33 2.98 42.85
N LEU A 273 9.89 3.51 43.99
CA LEU A 273 8.58 3.19 44.56
C LEU A 273 7.44 3.80 43.74
N LEU A 274 7.59 5.07 43.35
CA LEU A 274 6.60 5.77 42.53
C LEU A 274 6.50 5.14 41.14
N GLU A 275 7.62 4.81 40.51
CA GLU A 275 7.67 4.13 39.23
C GLU A 275 6.98 2.76 39.30
N ALA A 276 7.29 1.96 40.32
CA ALA A 276 6.64 0.67 40.52
C ALA A 276 5.13 0.80 40.72
N LEU A 277 4.69 1.77 41.52
CA LEU A 277 3.27 2.06 41.73
C LEU A 277 2.56 2.47 40.42
N HIS A 278 3.16 3.37 39.65
CA HIS A 278 2.58 3.87 38.41
C HIS A 278 2.50 2.79 37.32
N ILE A 279 3.53 1.96 37.20
CA ILE A 279 3.55 0.87 36.21
C ILE A 279 2.52 -0.19 36.57
N HIS A 280 2.46 -0.63 37.83
CA HIS A 280 1.46 -1.63 38.25
C HIS A 280 0.02 -1.11 38.15
N ARG A 281 -0.18 0.20 38.37
CA ARG A 281 -1.47 0.85 38.11
C ARG A 281 -1.82 0.88 36.62
N SER A 282 -0.86 1.13 35.74
CA SER A 282 -1.09 1.13 34.29
C SER A 282 -1.36 -0.28 33.72
N LEU A 283 -0.83 -1.31 34.39
CA LEU A 283 -1.05 -2.72 34.04
C LEU A 283 -2.30 -3.33 34.71
N ASP A 284 -3.03 -2.56 35.52
CA ASP A 284 -4.17 -3.01 36.33
C ASP A 284 -3.84 -4.19 37.29
N MET A 285 -2.58 -4.27 37.72
CA MET A 285 -2.05 -5.30 38.64
C MET A 285 -1.74 -4.69 40.02
N MET A 286 -2.62 -3.81 40.50
CA MET A 286 -2.40 -3.08 41.75
C MET A 286 -2.57 -3.99 42.98
N ASP A 287 -3.48 -4.95 42.94
CA ASP A 287 -3.76 -5.82 44.07
C ASP A 287 -2.62 -6.82 44.32
N THR A 288 -2.02 -7.36 43.26
CA THR A 288 -0.83 -8.22 43.36
C THR A 288 0.35 -7.44 43.92
N PHE A 289 0.58 -6.21 43.43
CA PHE A 289 1.62 -5.34 43.98
C PHE A 289 1.43 -5.06 45.47
N LYS A 290 0.21 -4.72 45.91
CA LYS A 290 -0.09 -4.48 47.33
C LYS A 290 0.21 -5.72 48.18
N ALA A 291 -0.18 -6.90 47.71
CA ALA A 291 0.06 -8.15 48.42
C ALA A 291 1.57 -8.47 48.53
N ASP A 292 2.32 -8.31 47.44
CA ASP A 292 3.77 -8.55 47.41
C ASP A 292 4.54 -7.54 48.27
N TYR A 293 4.17 -6.25 48.16
CA TYR A 293 4.73 -5.18 48.98
C TYR A 293 4.45 -5.41 50.48
N ALA A 294 3.21 -5.76 50.85
CA ALA A 294 2.85 -6.07 52.23
C ALA A 294 3.62 -7.29 52.77
N THR A 295 3.78 -8.33 51.94
CA THR A 295 4.54 -9.53 52.31
C THR A 295 6.01 -9.22 52.54
N ASN A 296 6.65 -8.44 51.65
CA ASN A 296 8.05 -8.05 51.81
C ASN A 296 8.24 -7.18 53.07
N ARG A 297 7.35 -6.19 53.29
CA ARG A 297 7.39 -5.35 54.50
C ARG A 297 7.16 -6.14 55.78
N LYS A 298 6.28 -7.15 55.77
CA LYS A 298 6.09 -8.07 56.90
C LYS A 298 7.37 -8.87 57.17
N GLY A 299 8.02 -9.40 56.13
CA GLY A 299 9.30 -10.09 56.26
C GLY A 299 10.40 -9.20 56.84
N GLN A 300 10.51 -7.95 56.36
CA GLN A 300 11.46 -6.97 56.90
C GLN A 300 11.19 -6.64 58.37
N ARG A 301 9.93 -6.46 58.75
CA ARG A 301 9.54 -6.25 60.15
C ARG A 301 9.91 -7.45 61.01
N ASP A 302 9.58 -8.65 60.57
CA ASP A 302 9.85 -9.87 61.33
C ASP A 302 11.37 -10.10 61.48
N LEU A 303 12.18 -9.71 60.49
CA LEU A 303 13.65 -9.70 60.58
C LEU A 303 14.20 -8.71 61.62
N ILE A 304 13.61 -7.51 61.74
CA ILE A 304 14.02 -6.51 62.73
C ILE A 304 13.62 -6.96 64.15
N LEU A 305 12.46 -7.61 64.29
CA LEU A 305 11.93 -8.04 65.59
C LEU A 305 12.46 -9.40 66.07
N ALA A 306 13.06 -10.20 65.20
CA ALA A 306 13.62 -11.51 65.55
C ALA A 306 14.98 -11.43 66.26
N GLU A 307 15.61 -10.25 66.31
CA GLU A 307 16.87 -10.03 67.01
C GLU A 307 16.61 -10.07 68.53
N SER A 308 16.90 -11.20 69.17
CA SER A 308 16.61 -11.40 70.60
C SER A 308 17.55 -10.55 71.45
N VAL A 309 17.04 -9.44 71.98
CA VAL A 309 17.78 -8.61 72.94
C VAL A 309 17.90 -9.36 74.26
N THR A 310 19.11 -9.79 74.60
CA THR A 310 19.41 -10.35 75.91
C THR A 310 19.69 -9.18 76.84
N LEU A 311 18.71 -8.84 77.68
CA LEU A 311 18.82 -7.78 78.69
C LEU A 311 19.68 -8.26 79.86
N MET A 312 20.98 -8.47 79.63
CA MET A 312 21.95 -8.54 80.72
C MET A 312 22.40 -7.11 81.04
N GLU A 313 22.47 -6.76 82.32
CA GLU A 313 22.52 -5.38 82.85
C GLU A 313 23.69 -4.48 82.36
N GLU A 314 24.60 -4.97 81.52
CA GLU A 314 25.76 -4.21 81.04
C GLU A 314 25.74 -3.81 79.55
N ASP A 315 24.87 -4.37 78.70
CA ASP A 315 24.84 -4.06 77.24
C ASP A 315 23.50 -3.45 76.78
N LEU A 316 23.23 -2.21 77.20
CA LEU A 316 22.14 -1.36 76.66
C LEU A 316 22.31 -1.00 75.17
N SER A 317 23.50 -1.25 74.60
CA SER A 317 23.85 -1.04 73.19
C SER A 317 22.96 -1.86 72.25
N SER A 318 22.63 -3.10 72.60
CA SER A 318 21.77 -3.97 71.80
C SER A 318 20.32 -3.45 71.73
N LEU A 319 19.81 -2.91 72.85
CA LEU A 319 18.50 -2.26 72.89
C LEU A 319 18.50 -0.96 72.06
N HIS A 320 19.59 -0.17 72.14
CA HIS A 320 19.72 1.07 71.40
C HIS A 320 19.68 0.85 69.88
N ASN A 321 20.47 -0.09 69.38
CA ASN A 321 20.48 -0.48 67.97
C ASN A 321 19.10 -1.00 67.51
N MET A 322 18.40 -1.78 68.35
CA MET A 322 17.04 -2.24 68.03
C MET A 322 16.06 -1.06 67.94
N LEU A 323 16.15 -0.11 68.87
CA LEU A 323 15.30 1.08 68.88
C LEU A 323 15.58 1.99 67.68
N GLU A 324 16.83 2.13 67.23
CA GLU A 324 17.21 2.85 66.01
C GLU A 324 16.58 2.21 64.76
N ASN A 325 16.69 0.89 64.65
CA ASN A 325 16.09 0.13 63.55
C ASN A 325 14.55 0.21 63.55
N VAL A 326 13.93 0.28 64.72
CA VAL A 326 12.46 0.39 64.86
C VAL A 326 11.98 1.83 64.62
N ALA A 327 12.69 2.83 65.14
CA ALA A 327 12.32 4.25 65.02
C ALA A 327 12.37 4.73 63.57
N ALA A 328 13.31 4.21 62.79
CA ALA A 328 13.46 4.56 61.39
C ALA A 328 12.67 3.69 60.42
N SER A 329 12.13 2.56 60.89
CA SER A 329 11.18 1.81 60.08
C SER A 329 9.95 2.70 59.89
N PRO A 330 9.62 3.11 58.65
CA PRO A 330 8.43 3.90 58.43
C PRO A 330 7.26 2.98 58.76
N SER A 331 6.72 3.10 59.97
CA SER A 331 5.38 2.62 60.25
C SER A 331 4.45 3.58 59.53
N TRP A 332 4.28 3.35 58.23
CA TRP A 332 3.06 3.77 57.55
C TRP A 332 1.97 2.93 58.18
N ARG A 333 1.53 3.37 59.36
CA ARG A 333 0.34 2.90 60.02
C ARG A 333 -0.71 2.98 58.92
N GLU A 334 -1.22 1.83 58.49
CA GLU A 334 -2.41 1.72 57.68
C GLU A 334 -3.49 2.55 58.37
N ARG A 335 -3.58 3.83 58.03
CA ARG A 335 -4.75 4.63 58.29
C ARG A 335 -5.55 4.57 57.00
N PRO A 336 -6.84 4.20 57.11
CA PRO A 336 -7.71 3.98 55.96
C PRO A 336 -7.82 5.21 55.06
#